data_AF-A0ABD5DX13-F1
#
_entry.id   AF-A0ABD5DX13-F1
#
_cell.length_a   1.000
_cell.length_b   1.000
_cell.length_c   1.000
_cell.angle_alpha   90.00
_cell.angle_beta   90.00
_cell.angle_gamma   90.00
#
_symmetry.space_group_name_H-M   'P 1'
#
loop_
_entity.id
_entity.type
_entity.pdbx_description
1 polymer ?
#
loop_
_entity_poly.entity_id
_entity_poly.type
_entity_poly.pdbx_seq_one_letter_code
_entity_poly.pdbx_strand_id
1 'polypeptide(L)' 'DEGKAKNETELKKRDRQNVVLEHGWLRSKLSRKFVAAIVEDGVEFPGDLSGVVRISASDWKYDLSKELKVLNN' A
#
# COMPACT_ATOMS: atom_id res chain seq x y z
N ASP A 1 -1.12 -12.18 4.09
CA ASP A 1 -1.89 -13.03 5.02
C ASP A 1 -3.32 -13.14 4.53
N GLU A 2 -4.14 -13.94 5.20
CA GLU A 2 -5.59 -13.99 4.94
C GLU A 2 -6.36 -13.51 6.16
N GLY A 3 -7.56 -12.99 5.94
CA GLY A 3 -8.47 -12.57 7.00
C GLY A 3 -9.88 -12.30 6.46
N LYS A 4 -10.81 -12.03 7.37
CA LYS A 4 -12.19 -11.73 7.04
C LYS A 4 -12.83 -10.81 8.06
N ALA A 5 -13.83 -10.05 7.64
CA ALA A 5 -14.66 -9.30 8.57
C ALA A 5 -15.51 -10.25 9.43
N LYS A 6 -15.97 -9.78 10.60
CA LYS A 6 -16.76 -10.60 11.54
C LYS A 6 -18.02 -11.22 10.90
N ASN A 7 -18.59 -10.53 9.91
CA ASN A 7 -19.81 -10.95 9.22
C ASN A 7 -19.55 -11.62 7.86
N GLU A 8 -18.29 -11.86 7.49
CA GLU A 8 -17.93 -12.55 6.25
C GLU A 8 -17.58 -14.01 6.51
N THR A 9 -17.93 -14.88 5.56
CA THR A 9 -17.60 -16.30 5.57
C THR A 9 -16.27 -16.57 4.89
N GLU A 10 -15.99 -15.87 3.79
CA GLU A 10 -14.81 -16.06 2.96
C GLU A 10 -13.57 -15.34 3.51
N LEU A 11 -12.42 -16.01 3.41
CA LEU A 11 -11.13 -15.40 3.68
C LEU A 11 -10.65 -14.66 2.44
N LYS A 12 -10.08 -13.49 2.65
CA LYS A 12 -9.49 -12.65 1.61
C LYS A 12 -8.03 -12.37 1.92
N LYS A 13 -7.23 -12.17 0.88
CA LYS A 13 -5.84 -11.75 1.02
C LYS A 13 -5.81 -10.36 1.65
N ARG A 14 -4.95 -10.18 2.63
CA ARG A 14 -4.73 -8.91 3.34
C ARG A 14 -3.25 -8.70 3.64
N ASP A 15 -2.90 -7.44 3.89
CA ASP A 15 -1.58 -7.07 4.38
C ASP A 15 -1.28 -7.67 5.76
N ARG A 16 0.01 -7.94 6.00
CA ARG A 16 0.49 -8.33 7.33
C ARG A 16 0.45 -7.13 8.26
N GLN A 17 0.17 -7.36 9.55
CA GLN A 17 0.11 -6.27 10.53
C GLN A 17 1.41 -5.47 10.62
N ASN A 18 2.58 -6.15 10.52
CA ASN A 18 3.87 -5.48 10.50
C ASN A 18 4.01 -4.53 9.30
N VAL A 19 3.51 -4.93 8.13
CA VAL A 19 3.53 -4.09 6.91
C VAL A 19 2.67 -2.85 7.11
N VAL A 20 1.47 -3.01 7.68
CA VAL A 20 0.58 -1.88 7.99
C VAL A 20 1.24 -0.91 8.99
N LEU A 21 1.86 -1.45 10.04
CA LEU A 21 2.55 -0.67 11.07
C LEU A 21 3.75 0.12 10.49
N GLU A 22 4.65 -0.57 9.80
CA GLU A 22 5.85 0.03 9.19
C GLU A 22 5.45 1.10 8.17
N HIS A 23 4.42 0.84 7.37
CA HIS A 23 3.92 1.80 6.41
C HIS A 23 3.33 3.05 7.07
N GLY A 24 2.54 2.89 8.13
CA GLY A 24 2.02 4.00 8.94
C GLY A 24 3.16 4.82 9.56
N TRP A 25 4.19 4.14 10.08
CA TRP A 25 5.37 4.79 10.65
C TRP A 25 6.16 5.58 9.61
N LEU A 26 6.45 4.99 8.44
CA LEU A 26 7.14 5.66 7.33
C LEU A 26 6.39 6.91 6.88
N ARG A 27 5.06 6.83 6.75
CA ARG A 27 4.22 8.00 6.42
C ARG A 27 4.34 9.12 7.45
N SER A 28 4.40 8.78 8.74
CA SER A 28 4.53 9.76 9.81
C SER A 28 5.89 10.48 9.80
N LYS A 29 6.95 9.77 9.38
CA LYS A 29 8.32 10.28 9.40
C LYS A 29 8.71 11.01 8.12
N LEU A 30 8.31 10.48 6.97
CA LEU A 30 8.75 10.96 5.67
C LEU A 30 7.70 11.80 4.95
N SER A 31 6.47 11.92 5.45
CA SER A 31 5.32 12.49 4.73
C SER A 31 4.82 11.61 3.58
N ARG A 32 3.51 11.70 3.30
CA ARG A 32 2.81 10.86 2.32
C ARG A 32 3.40 10.94 0.91
N LYS A 33 3.95 12.07 0.50
CA LYS A 33 4.52 12.27 -0.86
C LYS A 33 5.83 11.53 -1.11
N PHE A 34 6.46 10.99 -0.06
CA PHE A 34 7.73 10.27 -0.13
C PHE A 34 7.58 8.77 0.19
N VAL A 35 6.35 8.26 0.27
CA VAL A 35 6.06 6.87 0.59
C VAL A 35 5.06 6.32 -0.42
N ALA A 36 5.43 5.22 -1.09
CA ALA A 36 4.57 4.48 -2.00
C ALA A 36 4.40 3.04 -1.50
N ALA A 37 3.24 2.44 -1.79
CA ALA A 37 2.97 1.03 -1.52
C ALA A 37 2.91 0.28 -2.84
N ILE A 38 3.73 -0.77 -2.99
CA ILE A 38 3.61 -1.73 -4.10
C ILE A 38 2.66 -2.83 -3.64
N VAL A 39 1.58 -3.03 -4.39
CA VAL A 39 0.46 -3.88 -3.98
C VAL A 39 0.24 -4.98 -5.03
N GLU A 40 0.10 -6.21 -4.56
CA GLU A 40 -0.33 -7.33 -5.42
C GLU A 40 -1.84 -7.27 -5.67
N ASP A 41 -2.26 -7.69 -6.86
CA ASP A 41 -3.68 -7.74 -7.21
C ASP A 41 -4.47 -8.67 -6.28
N GLY A 42 -5.65 -8.22 -5.88
CA GLY A 42 -6.57 -8.97 -5.02
C GLY A 42 -6.22 -8.96 -3.52
N VAL A 43 -5.22 -8.19 -3.09
CA VAL A 43 -4.99 -7.92 -1.67
C VAL A 43 -5.90 -6.78 -1.20
N GLU A 44 -6.75 -7.05 -0.22
CA GLU A 44 -7.54 -6.00 0.42
C GLU A 44 -6.63 -5.07 1.23
N PHE A 45 -6.68 -3.80 0.85
CA PHE A 45 -5.88 -2.76 1.49
C PHE A 45 -6.70 -2.08 2.60
N PRO A 46 -6.14 -1.87 3.80
CA PRO A 46 -6.84 -1.21 4.90
C PRO A 46 -7.32 0.20 4.50
N GLY A 47 -8.54 0.56 4.87
CA GLY A 47 -9.09 1.90 4.65
C GLY A 47 -8.26 3.02 5.29
N ASP A 48 -7.59 2.72 6.40
CA ASP A 48 -6.69 3.65 7.13
C ASP A 48 -5.44 4.05 6.35
N LEU A 49 -5.13 3.31 5.28
CA LEU A 49 -4.04 3.62 4.35
C LEU A 49 -4.54 4.28 3.05
N SER A 50 -5.80 4.71 3.00
CA SER A 50 -6.37 5.45 1.87
C SER A 50 -5.60 6.74 1.57
N GLY A 51 -5.38 7.01 0.27
CA GLY A 51 -4.67 8.20 -0.23
C GLY A 51 -3.15 8.07 -0.32
N VAL A 52 -2.57 6.89 -0.08
CA VAL A 52 -1.18 6.57 -0.44
C VAL A 52 -1.11 6.20 -1.93
N VAL A 53 -0.01 6.55 -2.60
CA VAL A 53 0.25 6.10 -3.97
C VAL A 53 0.35 4.57 -3.97
N ARG A 54 -0.59 3.94 -4.68
CA ARG A 54 -0.60 2.49 -4.90
C ARG A 54 0.01 2.22 -6.26
N ILE A 55 1.04 1.39 -6.25
CA ILE A 55 1.74 0.96 -7.44
C ILE A 55 1.43 -0.52 -7.62
N SER A 56 0.97 -0.92 -8.80
CA SER A 56 0.75 -2.33 -9.11
C SER A 56 2.09 -3.08 -9.05
N ALA A 57 2.08 -4.26 -8.45
CA ALA A 57 3.25 -5.15 -8.45
C ALA A 57 3.66 -5.60 -9.87
N SER A 58 2.74 -5.59 -10.85
CA SER A 58 3.02 -6.03 -12.23
C SER A 58 4.07 -5.15 -12.92
N ASP A 59 3.95 -3.82 -12.76
CA ASP A 59 4.72 -2.83 -13.52
C ASP A 59 5.39 -1.80 -12.62
N TRP A 60 5.68 -2.20 -11.38
CA TRP A 60 6.06 -1.27 -10.31
C TRP A 60 7.25 -0.38 -10.64
N LYS A 61 8.22 -0.88 -11.41
CA LYS A 61 9.42 -0.12 -11.80
C LYS A 61 9.06 1.07 -12.67
N TYR A 62 8.17 0.86 -13.63
CA TYR A 62 7.76 1.89 -14.58
C TYR A 62 6.90 2.94 -13.87
N ASP A 63 5.92 2.50 -13.09
CA ASP A 63 5.03 3.40 -12.34
C ASP A 63 5.78 4.18 -11.27
N LEU A 64 6.67 3.53 -10.51
CA LEU A 64 7.53 4.23 -9.55
C LEU A 64 8.44 5.27 -10.24
N SER A 65 8.95 4.96 -11.44
CA SER A 65 9.79 5.92 -12.18
C SER A 65 9.03 7.18 -12.61
N LYS A 66 7.71 7.09 -12.83
CA LYS A 66 6.87 8.27 -13.10
C LYS A 66 6.73 9.13 -11.85
N GLU A 67 6.45 8.50 -10.71
CA GLU A 67 6.30 9.17 -9.41
C GLU A 67 7.61 9.85 -8.96
N LEU A 68 8.75 9.19 -9.14
CA LEU A 68 10.06 9.78 -8.78
C LEU A 68 10.40 11.02 -9.63
N LYS A 69 9.94 11.09 -10.89
CA LYS A 69 10.13 12.27 -11.74
C LYS A 69 9.25 13.46 -11.35
N VAL A 70 8.14 13.22 -10.64
CA VAL A 70 7.26 14.28 -10.12
C VAL A 70 7.97 15.10 -9.03
N LEU A 71 9.02 14.57 -8.39
CA LEU A 71 9.78 15.26 -7.35
C LEU A 71 10.88 16.22 -7.88
N ASN A 72 11.01 16.40 -9.20
CA ASN A 72 12.00 17.30 -9.82
C ASN A 72 11.49 18.75 -10.08
N ASN A 73 10.42 19.19 -9.42
CA ASN A 73 9.92 20.58 -9.50
C ASN A 73 10.09 21.32 -8.17
#